data_AF-A0A832Q1C5-F1
#
_entry.id   AF-A0A832Q1C5-F1
#
_cell.length_a   1.000
_cell.length_b   1.000
_cell.length_c   1.000
_cell.angle_alpha   90.00
_cell.angle_beta   90.00
_cell.angle_gamma   90.00
#
_symmetry.space_group_name_H-M   'P 1'
#
loop_
_entity.id
_entity.type
_entity.pdbx_description
1 polymer ?
#
loop_
_entity_poly.entity_id
_entity_poly.type
_entity_poly.pdbx_seq_one_letter_code
_entity_poly.pdbx_strand_id
1 'polypeptide(L)'
;LDIVFLVLAVSYLQHGIIPEIDKMLLFIPLLAIFGVAAPGLPGGTLFASLGLIQAVIGIDEAGIAIMVTLFALLDSFGTAHNITSDGALTLILSRYQNKMKDIKSSVNKNINKNQ
;
A
#
# COMPACT_ATOMS: atom_id res chain seq x y z
N LEU A 1 -3.24 -0.88 1.97
CA LEU A 1 -2.99 -2.34 2.11
C LEU A 1 -2.55 -2.69 3.54
N ASP A 2 -2.03 -1.69 4.22
CA ASP A 2 -1.19 -1.75 5.40
C ASP A 2 -2.04 -2.01 6.65
N ILE A 3 -3.23 -1.42 6.73
CA ILE A 3 -4.21 -1.69 7.79
C ILE A 3 -4.74 -3.13 7.72
N VAL A 4 -5.00 -3.67 6.52
CA VAL A 4 -5.48 -5.05 6.37
C VAL A 4 -4.40 -6.04 6.82
N PHE A 5 -3.15 -5.79 6.43
CA PHE A 5 -2.00 -6.56 6.91
C PHE A 5 -1.85 -6.47 8.44
N LEU A 6 -2.03 -5.29 9.00
CA LEU A 6 -1.93 -5.05 10.44
C LEU A 6 -3.02 -5.79 11.22
N VAL A 7 -4.26 -5.76 10.73
CA VAL A 7 -5.39 -6.52 11.28
C VAL A 7 -5.11 -8.02 11.24
N LEU A 8 -4.56 -8.53 10.14
CA LEU A 8 -4.18 -9.94 10.02
C LEU A 8 -3.09 -10.33 11.02
N ALA A 9 -2.03 -9.53 11.11
CA ALA A 9 -0.90 -9.76 12.01
C ALA A 9 -1.34 -9.73 13.48
N VAL A 10 -2.12 -8.72 13.88
CA VAL A 10 -2.61 -8.60 15.26
C VAL A 10 -3.65 -9.67 15.59
N SER A 11 -4.56 -9.99 14.67
CA SER A 11 -5.50 -11.10 14.86
C SER A 11 -4.77 -12.43 15.08
N TYR A 12 -3.70 -12.69 14.33
CA TYR A 12 -2.89 -13.88 14.52
C TYR A 12 -2.14 -13.87 15.85
N LEU A 13 -1.58 -12.73 16.27
CA LEU A 13 -0.89 -12.61 17.56
C LEU A 13 -1.83 -12.83 18.75
N GLN A 14 -3.08 -12.38 18.66
CA GLN A 14 -4.03 -12.41 19.76
C GLN A 14 -4.82 -13.72 19.83
N HIS A 15 -5.32 -14.19 18.69
CA HIS A 15 -6.22 -15.33 18.63
C HIS A 15 -5.54 -16.60 18.10
N GLY A 16 -4.29 -16.51 17.63
CA GLY A 16 -3.58 -17.63 16.98
C GLY A 16 -4.14 -18.01 15.62
N ILE A 17 -5.14 -17.29 15.12
CA ILE A 17 -5.86 -17.56 13.88
C ILE A 17 -5.97 -16.28 13.05
N ILE A 18 -5.87 -16.47 11.74
CA ILE A 18 -6.20 -15.43 10.76
C ILE A 18 -7.73 -15.33 10.65
N PRO A 19 -8.30 -14.12 10.48
CA PRO A 19 -9.72 -13.94 10.25
C PRO A 19 -10.17 -14.72 9.01
N GLU A 20 -11.36 -15.30 9.10
CA GLU A 20 -11.96 -16.02 7.98
C GLU A 20 -12.15 -15.12 6.75
N ILE A 21 -12.13 -15.74 5.57
CA ILE A 21 -12.27 -15.04 4.29
C ILE A 21 -13.58 -14.25 4.25
N ASP A 22 -14.66 -14.77 4.84
CA ASP A 22 -15.97 -14.12 4.88
C ASP A 22 -15.91 -12.79 5.65
N LYS A 23 -15.21 -12.76 6.78
CA LYS A 23 -14.98 -11.52 7.54
C LYS A 23 -14.13 -10.53 6.76
N MET A 24 -13.11 -11.00 6.04
CA MET A 24 -12.27 -10.15 5.20
C MET A 24 -13.02 -9.55 4.02
N LEU A 25 -13.91 -10.32 3.39
CA LEU A 25 -14.71 -9.89 2.26
C LEU A 25 -15.69 -8.78 2.65
N LEU A 26 -16.21 -8.81 3.88
CA LEU A 26 -17.02 -7.72 4.43
C LEU A 26 -16.15 -6.54 4.90
N PHE A 27 -15.01 -6.82 5.53
CA PHE A 27 -14.15 -5.82 6.14
C PHE A 27 -13.46 -4.90 5.12
N ILE A 28 -12.91 -5.44 4.02
CA ILE A 28 -12.15 -4.68 3.02
C ILE A 28 -12.97 -3.55 2.36
N PRO A 29 -14.17 -3.80 1.79
CA PRO A 29 -14.96 -2.74 1.18
C PRO A 29 -15.45 -1.72 2.22
N LEU A 30 -15.76 -2.17 3.44
CA LEU A 30 -16.20 -1.28 4.50
C LEU A 30 -15.05 -0.38 4.99
N LEU A 31 -13.85 -0.92 5.10
CA LEU A 31 -12.63 -0.16 5.35
C LEU A 31 -12.37 0.88 4.24
N ALA A 32 -12.62 0.53 2.99
CA ALA A 32 -12.48 1.48 1.87
C ALA A 32 -13.44 2.67 2.00
N ILE A 33 -14.70 2.43 2.38
CA ILE A 33 -15.69 3.49 2.60
C ILE A 33 -15.25 4.41 3.75
N PHE A 34 -14.84 3.84 4.88
CA PHE A 34 -14.37 4.61 6.04
C PHE A 34 -13.05 5.35 5.75
N GLY A 35 -12.20 4.79 4.89
CA GLY A 35 -10.96 5.44 4.46
C GLY A 35 -11.19 6.71 3.65
N VAL A 36 -12.24 6.76 2.82
CA VAL A 36 -12.62 7.98 2.09
C VAL A 36 -13.03 9.11 3.04
N ALA A 37 -13.61 8.77 4.21
CA ALA A 37 -14.05 9.75 5.20
C ALA A 37 -12.89 10.39 6.01
N ALA A 38 -11.65 9.94 5.85
CA ALA A 38 -10.49 10.43 6.58
C ALA A 38 -9.45 11.16 5.70
N PRO A 39 -9.80 12.30 5.05
CA PRO A 39 -8.83 13.08 4.29
C PRO A 39 -7.91 13.88 5.22
N GLY A 40 -6.59 13.70 5.07
CA GLY A 40 -5.60 14.67 5.57
C GLY A 40 -5.05 14.46 6.98
N LEU A 41 -5.30 13.32 7.64
CA LEU A 41 -4.70 13.00 8.94
C LEU A 41 -3.69 11.84 8.83
N PRO A 42 -2.48 11.93 9.42
CA PRO A 42 -1.59 10.78 9.55
C PRO A 42 -2.28 9.72 10.42
N GLY A 43 -2.46 8.52 9.87
CA GLY A 43 -3.24 7.45 10.51
C GLY A 43 -4.75 7.64 10.53
N GLY A 44 -5.31 8.64 9.84
CA GLY A 44 -6.75 8.93 9.87
C GLY A 44 -7.64 7.72 9.53
N THR A 45 -7.25 6.92 8.54
CA THR A 45 -7.98 5.69 8.19
C THR A 45 -7.94 4.64 9.28
N LEU A 46 -6.83 4.50 10.03
CA LEU A 46 -6.75 3.56 11.16
C LEU A 46 -7.69 4.01 12.28
N PHE A 47 -7.57 5.26 12.72
CA PHE A 47 -8.36 5.77 13.84
C PHE A 47 -9.87 5.84 13.52
N ALA A 48 -10.24 6.16 12.28
CA ALA A 48 -11.64 6.12 11.83
C ALA A 48 -12.21 4.70 11.75
N SER A 49 -11.36 3.68 11.58
CA SER A 49 -11.79 2.28 11.44
C SER A 49 -11.61 1.43 12.70
N LEU A 50 -11.12 1.98 13.82
CA LEU A 50 -10.96 1.20 15.07
C LEU A 50 -12.26 0.56 15.55
N GLY A 51 -13.37 1.33 15.56
CA GLY A 51 -14.68 0.80 15.92
C GLY A 51 -15.17 -0.29 14.95
N LEU A 52 -14.80 -0.17 13.66
CA LEU A 52 -15.10 -1.19 12.66
C LEU A 52 -14.28 -2.47 12.88
N ILE A 53 -12.98 -2.32 13.18
CA ILE A 53 -12.06 -3.44 13.44
C ILE A 53 -12.53 -4.22 14.67
N GLN A 54 -12.92 -3.52 15.74
CA GLN A 54 -13.54 -4.15 16.92
C GLN A 54 -14.83 -4.90 16.56
N ALA A 55 -15.75 -4.26 15.83
CA ALA A 55 -17.06 -4.81 15.56
C ALA A 55 -17.04 -6.02 14.59
N VAL A 56 -16.17 -6.00 13.57
CA VAL A 56 -16.15 -7.01 12.51
C VAL A 56 -15.15 -8.13 12.79
N ILE A 57 -13.94 -7.77 13.22
CA ILE A 57 -12.86 -8.73 13.45
C ILE A 57 -12.90 -9.27 14.88
N GLY A 58 -13.28 -8.44 15.86
CA GLY A 58 -13.33 -8.82 17.27
C GLY A 58 -11.99 -8.66 17.98
N ILE A 59 -11.13 -7.75 17.51
CA ILE A 59 -9.88 -7.40 18.20
C ILE A 59 -10.23 -6.64 19.48
N ASP A 60 -9.66 -7.06 20.61
CA ASP A 60 -9.90 -6.41 21.90
C ASP A 60 -9.08 -5.11 22.05
N GLU A 61 -9.22 -4.45 23.21
CA GLU A 61 -8.54 -3.18 23.49
C GLU A 61 -7.00 -3.31 23.53
N ALA A 62 -6.48 -4.45 23.96
CA ALA A 62 -5.04 -4.73 23.96
C ALA A 62 -4.52 -4.94 22.52
N GLY A 63 -5.27 -5.64 21.68
CA GLY A 63 -4.96 -5.81 20.26
C GLY A 63 -4.96 -4.48 19.50
N ILE A 64 -5.89 -3.58 19.83
CA ILE A 64 -5.90 -2.21 19.27
C ILE A 64 -4.68 -1.42 19.69
N ALA A 65 -4.26 -1.51 20.95
CA ALA A 65 -3.04 -0.85 21.41
C ALA A 65 -1.81 -1.35 20.63
N ILE A 66 -1.74 -2.65 20.36
CA ILE A 66 -0.70 -3.26 19.51
C ILE A 66 -0.81 -2.74 18.07
N MET A 67 -2.02 -2.66 17.49
CA MET A 67 -2.22 -2.09 16.16
C MET A 67 -1.73 -0.64 16.08
N VAL A 68 -2.15 0.24 16.99
CA VAL A 68 -1.74 1.65 16.97
C VAL A 68 -0.23 1.79 17.13
N THR A 69 0.39 0.99 17.99
CA THR A 69 1.84 0.98 18.20
C THR A 69 2.59 0.52 16.95
N LEU A 70 2.18 -0.61 16.36
CA LEU A 70 2.78 -1.13 15.13
C LEU A 70 2.53 -0.17 13.96
N PHE A 71 1.36 0.45 13.87
CA PHE A 71 1.06 1.45 12.86
C PHE A 71 2.01 2.63 12.96
N ALA A 72 2.21 3.18 14.16
CA ALA A 72 3.16 4.28 14.38
C ALA A 72 4.59 3.90 13.98
N LEU A 73 5.00 2.65 14.23
CA LEU A 73 6.30 2.15 13.79
C LEU A 73 6.40 2.00 12.26
N LEU A 74 5.32 1.52 11.63
CA LEU A 74 5.30 1.16 10.21
C LEU A 74 4.95 2.32 9.27
N ASP A 75 4.41 3.42 9.78
CA ASP A 75 4.03 4.61 8.98
C ASP A 75 5.21 5.16 8.16
N SER A 76 6.42 5.03 8.70
CA SER A 76 7.66 5.39 8.01
C SER A 76 7.92 4.55 6.73
N PHE A 77 7.47 3.30 6.69
CA PHE A 77 7.60 2.43 5.51
C PHE A 77 6.62 2.78 4.41
N GLY A 78 5.41 3.28 4.72
CA GLY A 78 4.45 3.73 3.72
C GLY A 78 5.01 4.87 2.87
N THR A 79 5.62 5.86 3.52
CA THR A 79 6.28 6.99 2.83
C THR A 79 7.52 6.52 2.05
N ALA A 80 8.36 5.67 2.66
CA ALA A 80 9.55 5.14 1.99
C ALA A 80 9.20 4.28 0.77
N HIS A 81 8.12 3.50 0.84
CA HIS A 81 7.63 2.68 -0.27
C HIS A 81 7.18 3.56 -1.44
N ASN A 82 6.38 4.60 -1.18
CA ASN A 82 5.92 5.51 -2.23
C ASN A 82 7.10 6.18 -2.94
N ILE A 83 8.08 6.70 -2.18
CA ILE A 83 9.28 7.33 -2.75
C ILE A 83 10.11 6.33 -3.57
N THR A 84 10.27 5.11 -3.07
CA THR A 84 11.06 4.07 -3.75
C THR A 84 10.37 3.60 -5.04
N SER A 85 9.04 3.45 -5.01
CA SER A 85 8.23 3.07 -6.16
C SER A 85 8.33 4.12 -7.28
N ASP A 86 8.20 5.40 -6.95
CA ASP A 86 8.35 6.50 -7.91
C ASP A 86 9.76 6.56 -8.52
N GLY A 87 10.79 6.28 -7.71
CA GLY A 87 12.16 6.14 -8.17
C GLY A 87 12.35 4.97 -9.15
N ALA A 88 11.77 3.81 -8.85
CA ALA A 88 11.81 2.64 -9.71
C ALA A 88 11.10 2.90 -11.05
N LEU A 89 9.93 3.52 -11.03
CA LEU A 89 9.18 3.88 -12.23
C LEU A 89 9.96 4.86 -13.12
N THR A 90 10.61 5.85 -12.51
CA THR A 90 11.44 6.84 -13.22
C THR A 90 12.62 6.17 -13.94
N LEU A 91 13.28 5.19 -13.30
CA LEU A 91 14.38 4.45 -13.91
C LEU A 91 13.92 3.60 -15.10
N ILE A 92 12.75 2.97 -15.01
CA ILE A 92 12.15 2.19 -16.10
C ILE A 92 11.83 3.12 -17.28
N LEU A 93 11.18 4.25 -17.03
CA LEU A 93 10.85 5.24 -18.06
C LEU A 93 12.11 5.81 -18.74
N SER A 94 13.14 6.12 -17.96
CA SER A 94 14.42 6.62 -18.47
C SER A 94 15.10 5.60 -19.39
N ARG A 95 15.08 4.31 -19.01
CA ARG A 95 15.60 3.23 -19.87
C ARG A 95 14.82 3.10 -21.17
N TYR A 96 13.49 3.20 -21.11
CA TYR A 96 12.64 3.13 -22.29
C TYR A 96 12.91 4.30 -23.25
N GLN A 97 13.04 5.52 -22.73
CA GLN A 97 13.36 6.71 -23.53
C GLN A 97 14.73 6.61 -24.22
N ASN A 98 15.75 6.14 -23.51
CA ASN A 98 17.08 5.95 -24.10
C ASN A 98 17.05 4.91 -25.22
N LYS A 99 16.36 3.77 -25.01
CA LYS A 99 16.17 2.76 -26.05
C LYS A 99 15.45 3.31 -27.29
N MET A 100 14.46 4.19 -27.12
CA MET A 100 13.80 4.86 -28.23
C MET A 100 14.72 5.84 -28.98
N LYS A 101 15.56 6.60 -28.26
CA LYS A 101 16.57 7.47 -28.87
C LYS A 101 17.59 6.67 -29.69
N ASP A 102 18.05 5.53 -29.17
CA ASP A 102 18.99 4.65 -29.88
C ASP A 102 18.39 4.07 -31.16
N ILE A 103 17.13 3.64 -31.12
CA ILE A 103 16.39 3.19 -32.32
C ILE A 103 16.27 4.33 -33.35
N LYS A 104 15.91 5.54 -32.91
CA LYS A 104 15.76 6.69 -33.82
C LYS A 104 17.09 7.11 -34.45
N SER A 105 18.17 7.05 -33.68
CA SER A 105 19.56 7.30 -34.11
C SER A 105 20.01 6.29 -35.17
N SER A 106 19.79 4.99 -34.92
CA SER A 106 20.16 3.92 -35.84
C SER A 106 19.36 3.95 -37.15
N VAL A 107 18.07 4.28 -37.10
CA VAL A 107 17.26 4.51 -38.31
C VAL A 107 17.80 5.68 -39.13
N ASN A 108 18.08 6.83 -38.50
CA ASN A 108 18.56 8.02 -39.21
C ASN A 108 19.94 7.79 -39.87
N LYS A 109 20.81 7.01 -39.22
CA LYS A 109 22.13 6.66 -39.75
C LYS A 109 22.06 5.73 -40.97
N ASN A 110 21.06 4.85 -41.05
CA ASN A 110 20.84 4.00 -42.22
C ASN A 110 20.28 4.78 -43.41
N ILE A 111 19.42 5.78 -43.18
CA ILE A 111 18.90 6.64 -44.26
C ILE A 111 20.03 7.43 -44.92
N ASN A 112 20.93 8.03 -44.14
CA ASN A 112 22.05 8.82 -44.66
C ASN A 112 23.16 8.00 -45.32
N LYS A 113 23.20 6.68 -45.15
CA LYS A 113 24.16 5.80 -45.86
C LYS A 113 23.66 5.34 -47.23
N ASN A 114 22.36 5.47 -47.49
CA ASN A 114 21.71 5.05 -48.73
C ASN A 114 21.40 6.25 -49.66
N GLN A 115 21.90 7.44 -49.33
CA GLN A 115 22.03 8.60 -50.22
C GLN A 115 23.50 8.78 -50.58
#